data_AF-A0A954S9K1-F1
#
_entry.id   AF-A0A954S9K1-F1
#
_cell.length_a   1.000
_cell.length_b   1.000
_cell.length_c   1.000
_cell.angle_alpha   90.00
_cell.angle_beta   90.00
_cell.angle_gamma   90.00
#
_symmetry.space_group_name_H-M   'P 1'
#
loop_
_entity.id
_entity.type
_entity.pdbx_description
1 polymer ?
#
loop_
_entity_poly.entity_id
_entity_poly.type
_entity_poly.pdbx_seq_one_letter_code
_entity_poly.pdbx_strand_id
1 'polypeptide(L)'
;MAPVLSSADQLKRLFAALTEQTFQVEYGVADPPLIDYLSDMLVRFVQIDAIFQVRDVVGRRLDEVAEMLLEAEQRESNPKREIHRHIGDFTLFWTGVYPEALKRLKAVDRKDALIDYREQGKRSYFIASTFNDEPYLDEAPVLRRLSDEFELCSDGLRQVRKEWQRLPAEWSAEQN
;
A
#
# COMPACT_ATOMS: atom_id res chain seq x y z
N MET A 1 -20.00 12.77 -26.83
CA MET A 1 -18.86 11.85 -26.79
C MET A 1 -18.54 11.60 -25.32
N ALA A 2 -18.94 10.44 -24.79
CA ALA A 2 -18.48 10.03 -23.46
C ALA A 2 -16.98 9.72 -23.57
N PRO A 3 -16.13 10.19 -22.63
CA PRO A 3 -14.72 9.84 -22.67
C PRO A 3 -14.60 8.33 -22.51
N VAL A 4 -13.85 7.69 -23.41
CA VAL A 4 -13.42 6.31 -23.25
C VAL A 4 -12.49 6.29 -22.04
N LEU A 5 -13.04 5.99 -20.87
CA LEU A 5 -12.26 5.88 -19.64
C LEU A 5 -11.26 4.74 -19.83
N SER A 6 -9.98 5.01 -19.63
CA SER A 6 -8.98 3.95 -19.61
C SER A 6 -9.29 2.99 -18.46
N SER A 7 -8.92 1.71 -18.59
CA SER A 7 -9.11 0.72 -17.51
C SER A 7 -8.45 1.19 -16.19
N ALA A 8 -7.34 1.94 -16.26
CA ALA A 8 -6.68 2.50 -15.09
C ALA A 8 -7.50 3.61 -14.40
N ASP A 9 -8.14 4.50 -15.17
CA ASP A 9 -8.99 5.56 -14.62
C ASP A 9 -10.26 5.00 -13.97
N GLN A 10 -10.81 3.94 -14.55
CA GLN A 10 -11.95 3.21 -13.97
C GLN A 10 -11.56 2.54 -12.64
N LEU A 11 -10.38 1.90 -12.60
CA LEU A 11 -9.86 1.27 -11.39
C LEU A 11 -9.59 2.30 -10.28
N LYS A 12 -9.02 3.46 -10.63
CA LYS A 12 -8.79 4.55 -9.69
C LYS A 12 -10.09 5.07 -9.08
N ARG A 13 -11.10 5.33 -9.92
CA ARG A 13 -12.43 5.76 -9.46
C ARG A 13 -13.09 4.73 -8.56
N LEU A 14 -12.95 3.45 -8.92
CA LEU A 14 -13.47 2.36 -8.11
C LEU A 14 -12.83 2.34 -6.72
N PHE A 15 -11.51 2.36 -6.63
CA PHE A 15 -10.84 2.33 -5.32
C PHE A 15 -11.15 3.56 -4.49
N ALA A 16 -11.18 4.76 -5.08
CA ALA A 16 -11.57 5.97 -4.38
C ALA A 16 -12.96 5.83 -3.75
N ALA A 17 -13.95 5.38 -4.53
CA ALA A 17 -15.30 5.18 -4.04
C ALA A 17 -15.38 4.13 -2.91
N LEU A 18 -14.68 3.00 -3.06
CA LEU A 18 -14.68 1.95 -2.04
C LEU A 18 -13.97 2.38 -0.75
N THR A 19 -12.84 3.08 -0.86
CA THR A 19 -12.10 3.60 0.30
C THR A 19 -12.89 4.70 1.01
N GLU A 20 -13.48 5.64 0.27
CA GLU A 20 -14.32 6.69 0.85
C GLU A 20 -15.51 6.07 1.60
N GLN A 21 -16.26 5.18 0.94
CA GLN A 21 -17.41 4.51 1.55
C GLN A 21 -17.00 3.76 2.83
N THR A 22 -15.92 2.97 2.78
CA THR A 22 -15.49 2.18 3.93
C THR A 22 -15.04 3.07 5.07
N PHE A 23 -14.11 4.00 4.82
CA PHE A 23 -13.49 4.78 5.90
C PHE A 23 -14.45 5.83 6.47
N GLN A 24 -15.22 6.53 5.63
CA GLN A 24 -16.13 7.57 6.11
C GLN A 24 -17.39 6.99 6.76
N VAL A 25 -18.00 5.96 6.16
CA VAL A 25 -19.30 5.47 6.61
C VAL A 25 -19.17 4.38 7.66
N GLU A 26 -18.28 3.40 7.48
CA GLU A 26 -18.18 2.25 8.39
C GLU A 26 -17.25 2.51 9.58
N TYR A 27 -16.14 3.23 9.35
CA TYR A 27 -15.13 3.49 10.39
C TYR A 27 -15.19 4.91 10.96
N GLY A 28 -16.00 5.81 10.39
CA GLY A 28 -16.16 7.19 10.88
C GLY A 28 -14.91 8.06 10.71
N VAL A 29 -14.01 7.70 9.80
CA VAL A 29 -12.76 8.43 9.51
C VAL A 29 -13.01 9.46 8.42
N ALA A 30 -13.04 10.73 8.81
CA ALA A 30 -13.15 11.88 7.90
C ALA A 30 -11.78 12.52 7.64
N ASP A 31 -10.88 11.76 7.00
CA ASP A 31 -9.52 12.20 6.64
C ASP A 31 -9.28 12.02 5.13
N PRO A 32 -9.66 13.01 4.31
CA PRO A 32 -9.53 12.91 2.85
C PRO A 32 -8.10 12.63 2.38
N PRO A 33 -7.04 13.30 2.88
CA PRO A 33 -5.67 12.98 2.48
C PRO A 33 -5.24 11.53 2.75
N LEU A 34 -5.68 10.95 3.88
CA LEU A 34 -5.42 9.54 4.19
C LEU A 34 -6.15 8.61 3.22
N ILE A 35 -7.43 8.88 2.96
CA ILE A 35 -8.25 8.09 2.03
C ILE A 35 -7.69 8.15 0.62
N ASP A 36 -7.31 9.34 0.14
CA ASP A 36 -6.68 9.54 -1.17
C ASP A 36 -5.38 8.73 -1.27
N TYR A 37 -4.54 8.76 -0.24
CA TYR A 37 -3.31 7.97 -0.20
C TYR A 37 -3.59 6.47 -0.30
N LEU A 38 -4.54 5.95 0.48
CA LEU A 38 -4.90 4.52 0.48
C LEU A 38 -5.46 4.09 -0.89
N SER A 39 -6.29 4.91 -1.51
CA SER A 39 -6.80 4.69 -2.86
C SER A 39 -5.67 4.63 -3.89
N ASP A 40 -4.79 5.63 -3.89
CA ASP A 40 -3.63 5.67 -4.79
C ASP A 40 -2.67 4.49 -4.53
N MET A 41 -2.50 4.06 -3.27
CA MET A 41 -1.71 2.87 -2.91
C MET A 41 -2.32 1.60 -3.51
N LEU A 42 -3.65 1.42 -3.43
CA LEU A 42 -4.33 0.27 -4.05
C LEU A 42 -4.16 0.28 -5.57
N VAL A 43 -4.28 1.45 -6.22
CA VAL A 43 -4.04 1.59 -7.66
C VAL A 43 -2.62 1.17 -8.03
N ARG A 44 -1.62 1.58 -7.24
CA ARG A 44 -0.23 1.13 -7.43
C ARG A 44 -0.17 -0.39 -7.37
N PHE A 45 -0.58 -1.00 -6.25
CA PHE A 45 -0.34 -2.43 -5.99
C PHE A 45 -1.18 -3.40 -6.83
N VAL A 46 -2.31 -2.98 -7.40
CA VAL A 46 -3.15 -3.85 -8.23
C VAL A 46 -2.58 -4.02 -9.64
N GLN A 47 -1.75 -3.08 -10.11
CA GLN A 47 -0.86 -3.35 -11.23
C GLN A 47 0.27 -4.24 -10.71
N ILE A 48 0.23 -5.54 -10.98
CA ILE A 48 1.18 -6.56 -10.47
C ILE A 48 2.65 -6.15 -10.61
N ASP A 49 2.99 -5.31 -11.59
CA ASP A 49 4.33 -4.75 -11.77
C ASP A 49 4.79 -3.76 -10.69
N ALA A 50 3.88 -3.11 -9.97
CA ALA A 50 4.21 -2.15 -8.93
C ALA A 50 4.61 -2.79 -7.58
N ILE A 51 4.11 -4.00 -7.30
CA ILE A 51 4.45 -4.78 -6.10
C ILE A 51 5.97 -5.06 -6.06
N PHE A 52 6.62 -5.08 -7.22
CA PHE A 52 8.04 -5.39 -7.38
C PHE A 52 8.90 -4.18 -7.77
N GLN A 53 8.55 -2.98 -7.30
CA GLN A 53 9.26 -1.75 -7.67
C GLN A 53 10.63 -1.60 -7.01
N VAL A 54 10.86 -2.17 -5.83
CA VAL A 54 12.18 -2.09 -5.17
C VAL A 54 13.12 -3.11 -5.82
N ARG A 55 14.32 -2.64 -6.17
CA ARG A 55 15.38 -3.44 -6.77
C ARG A 55 16.66 -3.31 -5.96
N ASP A 56 17.41 -4.41 -5.86
CA ASP A 56 18.77 -4.37 -5.31
C ASP A 56 19.74 -3.64 -6.24
N VAL A 57 20.97 -3.46 -5.78
CA VAL A 57 22.08 -2.85 -6.54
C VAL A 57 22.44 -3.59 -7.84
N VAL A 58 21.94 -4.80 -8.06
CA VAL A 58 22.14 -5.63 -9.26
C VAL A 58 20.87 -5.63 -10.15
N GLY A 59 19.79 -4.96 -9.74
CA GLY A 59 18.54 -4.82 -10.49
C GLY A 59 17.50 -5.92 -10.23
N ARG A 60 17.73 -6.83 -9.27
CA ARG A 60 16.78 -7.89 -8.90
C ARG A 60 15.62 -7.30 -8.10
N ARG A 61 14.39 -7.71 -8.45
CA ARG A 61 13.17 -7.37 -7.71
C ARG A 61 13.25 -7.93 -6.28
N LEU A 62 13.04 -7.07 -5.28
CA LEU A 62 12.95 -7.47 -3.89
C LEU A 62 11.50 -7.82 -3.57
N ASP A 63 11.25 -9.06 -3.15
CA ASP A 63 9.92 -9.57 -2.75
C ASP A 63 9.80 -9.77 -1.23
N GLU A 64 10.88 -9.51 -0.49
CA GLU A 64 10.99 -9.77 0.96
C GLU A 64 11.31 -8.46 1.71
N VAL A 65 10.57 -8.20 2.78
CA VAL A 65 10.73 -7.00 3.64
C VAL A 65 12.13 -6.93 4.23
N ALA A 66 12.71 -8.07 4.60
CA ALA A 66 14.08 -8.14 5.09
C ALA A 66 15.11 -7.60 4.09
N GLU A 67 14.95 -7.89 2.78
CA GLU A 67 15.85 -7.38 1.75
C GLU A 67 15.66 -5.88 1.54
N MET A 68 14.42 -5.40 1.52
CA MET A 68 14.11 -3.97 1.39
C MET A 68 14.68 -3.16 2.56
N LEU A 69 14.60 -3.69 3.78
CA LEU A 69 15.21 -3.06 4.97
C LEU A 69 16.73 -2.96 4.85
N LEU A 70 17.40 -4.02 4.37
CA LEU A 70 18.84 -4.00 4.15
C LEU A 70 19.24 -2.94 3.11
N GLU A 71 18.48 -2.83 2.01
CA GLU A 71 18.71 -1.81 0.99
C GLU A 71 18.48 -0.40 1.54
N ALA A 72 17.46 -0.18 2.38
CA ALA A 72 17.19 1.11 3.01
C ALA A 72 18.36 1.61 3.87
N GLU A 73 19.06 0.71 4.56
CA GLU A 73 20.23 1.08 5.36
C GLU A 73 21.47 1.45 4.54
N GLN A 74 21.52 1.07 3.26
CA GLN A 74 22.61 1.46 2.34
C GLN A 74 22.36 2.81 1.65
N ARG A 75 21.21 3.44 1.90
CA ARG A 75 20.78 4.67 1.24
C ARG A 75 20.68 5.80 2.24
N GLU A 76 20.72 7.03 1.75
CA GLU A 76 20.51 8.25 2.53
C GLU A 76 19.41 9.10 1.91
N SER A 77 18.83 10.02 2.69
CA SER A 77 17.86 11.03 2.23
C SER A 77 16.69 10.44 1.43
N ASN A 78 16.40 10.99 0.23
CA ASN A 78 15.20 10.67 -0.54
C ASN A 78 15.10 9.19 -0.93
N PRO A 79 16.16 8.53 -1.45
CA PRO A 79 16.11 7.08 -1.69
C PRO A 79 15.74 6.27 -0.45
N LYS A 80 16.28 6.61 0.74
CA LYS A 80 15.94 5.91 2.00
C LYS A 80 14.48 6.12 2.37
N ARG A 81 13.98 7.35 2.28
CA ARG A 81 12.57 7.70 2.51
C ARG A 81 11.64 6.86 1.65
N GLU A 82 11.91 6.82 0.34
CA GLU A 82 11.06 6.11 -0.63
C GLU A 82 11.03 4.60 -0.38
N ILE A 83 12.16 4.00 -0.01
CA ILE A 83 12.20 2.57 0.36
C ILE A 83 11.36 2.32 1.62
N HIS A 84 11.47 3.16 2.65
CA HIS A 84 10.64 3.01 3.85
C HIS A 84 9.15 3.23 3.57
N ARG A 85 8.79 4.22 2.74
CA ARG A 85 7.39 4.40 2.29
C ARG A 85 6.89 3.14 1.60
N HIS A 86 7.69 2.56 0.69
CA HIS A 86 7.33 1.33 -0.01
C HIS A 86 7.20 0.13 0.93
N ILE A 87 8.09 -0.04 1.92
CA ILE A 87 7.96 -1.10 2.94
C ILE A 87 6.65 -0.93 3.72
N GLY A 88 6.29 0.31 4.08
CA GLY A 88 5.01 0.64 4.69
C GLY A 88 3.83 0.21 3.82
N ASP A 89 3.81 0.64 2.55
CA ASP A 89 2.75 0.30 1.59
C ASP A 89 2.65 -1.22 1.37
N PHE A 90 3.79 -1.89 1.20
CA PHE A 90 3.86 -3.32 0.96
C PHE A 90 3.30 -4.11 2.13
N THR A 91 3.75 -3.79 3.35
CA THR A 91 3.27 -4.46 4.55
C THR A 91 1.78 -4.19 4.77
N LEU A 92 1.31 -2.94 4.63
CA LEU A 92 -0.09 -2.55 4.79
C LEU A 92 -1.00 -3.25 3.78
N PHE A 93 -0.57 -3.32 2.52
CA PHE A 93 -1.29 -4.04 1.47
C PHE A 93 -1.43 -5.53 1.79
N TRP A 94 -0.34 -6.20 2.19
CA TRP A 94 -0.40 -7.63 2.51
C TRP A 94 -1.16 -7.91 3.81
N THR A 95 -1.07 -7.07 4.84
CA THR A 95 -1.81 -7.28 6.10
C THR A 95 -3.29 -6.93 6.00
N GLY A 96 -3.62 -5.93 5.16
CA GLY A 96 -4.99 -5.47 4.97
C GLY A 96 -5.71 -6.20 3.86
N VAL A 97 -5.16 -6.15 2.64
CA VAL A 97 -5.79 -6.71 1.44
C VAL A 97 -5.64 -8.22 1.43
N TYR A 98 -4.44 -8.80 1.51
CA TYR A 98 -4.22 -10.25 1.36
C TYR A 98 -3.59 -10.95 2.57
N PRO A 99 -4.19 -10.87 3.78
CA PRO A 99 -3.59 -11.40 5.01
C PRO A 99 -3.34 -12.91 4.97
N GLU A 100 -4.11 -13.67 4.19
CA GLU A 100 -3.92 -15.11 4.01
C GLU A 100 -2.60 -15.46 3.29
N ALA A 101 -2.11 -14.57 2.43
CA ALA A 101 -0.87 -14.78 1.69
C ALA A 101 0.38 -14.56 2.56
N LEU A 102 0.26 -13.85 3.69
CA LEU A 102 1.37 -13.61 4.63
C LEU A 102 2.00 -14.90 5.13
N LYS A 103 1.21 -15.97 5.31
CA LYS A 103 1.76 -17.28 5.74
C LYS A 103 2.80 -17.83 4.76
N ARG A 104 2.60 -17.59 3.46
CA ARG A 104 3.54 -18.01 2.41
C ARG A 104 4.75 -17.09 2.33
N LEU A 105 4.55 -15.78 2.50
CA LEU A 105 5.64 -14.79 2.50
C LEU A 105 6.57 -14.97 3.71
N LYS A 106 6.01 -15.37 4.85
CA LYS A 106 6.73 -15.66 6.10
C LYS A 106 7.06 -17.14 6.28
N ALA A 107 7.10 -17.93 5.21
CA ALA A 107 7.50 -19.33 5.30
C ALA A 107 8.92 -19.44 5.87
N VAL A 108 9.23 -20.54 6.57
CA VAL A 108 10.48 -20.70 7.36
C VAL A 108 11.73 -20.63 6.49
N ASP A 109 11.60 -20.93 5.20
CA ASP A 109 12.65 -20.84 4.19
C ASP A 109 12.84 -19.44 3.60
N ARG A 110 12.03 -18.46 4.01
CA ARG A 110 12.06 -17.06 3.54
C ARG A 110 12.75 -16.15 4.55
N LYS A 111 13.39 -15.08 4.08
CA LYS A 111 14.08 -14.10 4.97
C LYS A 111 13.11 -13.38 5.91
N ASP A 112 11.83 -13.37 5.56
CA ASP A 112 10.75 -12.75 6.31
C ASP A 112 10.15 -13.63 7.42
N ALA A 113 10.63 -14.86 7.61
CA ALA A 113 10.09 -15.81 8.59
C ALA A 113 9.90 -15.22 10.00
N LEU A 114 10.84 -14.38 10.44
CA LEU A 114 10.84 -13.75 11.76
C LEU A 114 10.33 -12.31 11.77
N ILE A 115 9.94 -11.76 10.61
CA ILE A 115 9.52 -10.37 10.49
C ILE A 115 8.06 -10.21 10.90
N ASP A 116 7.79 -9.31 11.85
CA ASP A 116 6.43 -8.83 12.10
C ASP A 116 6.11 -7.72 11.09
N TYR A 117 5.29 -8.05 10.10
CA TYR A 117 4.90 -7.12 9.03
C TYR A 117 4.18 -5.89 9.56
N ARG A 118 3.39 -6.01 10.64
CA ARG A 118 2.65 -4.87 11.19
C ARG A 118 3.62 -3.89 11.84
N GLU A 119 4.47 -4.40 12.72
CA GLU A 119 5.48 -3.57 13.38
C GLU A 119 6.48 -2.95 12.38
N GLN A 120 6.89 -3.71 11.36
CA GLN A 120 7.75 -3.16 10.30
C GLN A 120 7.05 -2.10 9.44
N GLY A 121 5.76 -2.29 9.14
CA GLY A 121 4.98 -1.31 8.40
C GLY A 121 4.86 0.01 9.15
N LYS A 122 4.45 -0.05 10.42
CA LYS A 122 4.37 1.10 11.33
C LYS A 122 5.69 1.85 11.39
N ARG A 123 6.77 1.11 11.69
CA ARG A 123 8.12 1.69 11.80
C ARG A 123 8.58 2.33 10.48
N SER A 124 8.30 1.70 9.34
CA SER A 124 8.74 2.21 8.05
C SER A 124 7.99 3.49 7.66
N TYR A 125 6.67 3.54 7.87
CA TYR A 125 5.90 4.77 7.71
C TYR A 125 6.38 5.89 8.64
N PHE A 126 6.66 5.56 9.91
CA PHE A 126 7.24 6.52 10.85
C PHE A 126 8.56 7.09 10.31
N ILE A 127 9.50 6.24 9.89
CA ILE A 127 10.80 6.68 9.38
C ILE A 127 10.61 7.56 8.14
N ALA A 128 9.80 7.12 7.17
CA ALA A 128 9.51 7.90 5.98
C ALA A 128 8.89 9.28 6.31
N SER A 129 8.03 9.34 7.33
CA SER A 129 7.40 10.59 7.78
C SER A 129 8.39 11.59 8.41
N THR A 130 9.56 11.13 8.87
CA THR A 130 10.58 12.05 9.42
C THR A 130 11.32 12.86 8.35
N PHE A 131 11.21 12.45 7.08
CA PHE A 131 11.73 13.22 5.95
C PHE A 131 10.64 14.21 5.49
N ASN A 132 10.58 15.34 6.19
CA ASN A 132 9.53 16.35 6.04
C ASN A 132 10.00 17.64 5.36
N ASP A 133 11.15 17.62 4.69
CA ASP A 133 11.60 18.72 3.83
C ASP A 133 10.84 18.73 2.50
N GLU A 134 10.86 19.86 1.77
CA GLU A 134 10.34 19.92 0.40
C GLU A 134 10.98 18.83 -0.48
N PRO A 135 10.20 18.12 -1.32
CA PRO A 135 8.80 18.33 -1.68
C PRO A 135 7.77 17.56 -0.81
N TYR A 136 8.16 17.02 0.33
CA TYR A 136 7.39 16.02 1.07
C TYR A 136 6.54 16.57 2.22
N LEU A 137 6.43 17.90 2.36
CA LEU A 137 5.71 18.57 3.45
C LEU A 137 4.26 18.09 3.60
N ASP A 138 3.56 17.82 2.49
CA ASP A 138 2.17 17.39 2.50
C ASP A 138 2.01 15.87 2.71
N GLU A 139 2.94 15.07 2.20
CA GLU A 139 2.88 13.60 2.29
C GLU A 139 3.35 13.11 3.68
N ALA A 140 4.34 13.76 4.29
CA ALA A 140 4.91 13.33 5.57
C ALA A 140 3.87 13.20 6.71
N PRO A 141 2.93 14.15 6.91
CA PRO A 141 1.85 14.00 7.88
C PRO A 141 0.92 12.82 7.60
N VAL A 142 0.69 12.46 6.33
CA VAL A 142 -0.14 11.30 5.97
C VAL A 142 0.59 10.00 6.30
N LEU A 143 1.88 9.90 5.96
CA LEU A 143 2.72 8.76 6.35
C LEU A 143 2.79 8.62 7.88
N ARG A 144 2.82 9.74 8.61
CA ARG A 144 2.77 9.70 10.06
C ARG A 144 1.47 9.09 10.58
N ARG A 145 0.33 9.48 10.03
CA ARG A 145 -0.97 8.90 10.40
C ARG A 145 -1.06 7.42 10.04
N LEU A 146 -0.55 7.01 8.88
CA LEU A 146 -0.48 5.58 8.49
C LEU A 146 0.35 4.75 9.47
N SER A 147 1.41 5.32 10.06
CA SER A 147 2.15 4.68 11.15
C SER A 147 1.31 4.56 12.43
N ASP A 148 0.67 5.65 12.83
CA ASP A 148 -0.05 5.73 14.11
C ASP A 148 -1.37 4.93 14.09
N GLU A 149 -2.02 4.83 12.93
CA GLU A 149 -3.33 4.19 12.71
C GLU A 149 -3.25 2.96 11.79
N PHE A 150 -2.09 2.30 11.75
CA PHE A 150 -1.81 1.20 10.81
C PHE A 150 -2.85 0.08 10.90
N GLU A 151 -3.24 -0.34 12.10
CA GLU A 151 -4.20 -1.41 12.31
C GLU A 151 -5.60 -1.03 11.81
N LEU A 152 -6.03 0.22 12.06
CA LEU A 152 -7.29 0.75 11.54
C LEU A 152 -7.26 0.74 10.02
N CYS A 153 -6.18 1.23 9.41
CA CYS A 153 -6.01 1.24 7.96
C CYS A 153 -6.01 -0.18 7.39
N SER A 154 -5.31 -1.12 8.04
CA SER A 154 -5.26 -2.52 7.63
C SER A 154 -6.64 -3.18 7.70
N ASP A 155 -7.43 -2.89 8.73
CA ASP A 155 -8.78 -3.45 8.86
C ASP A 155 -9.75 -2.82 7.86
N GLY A 156 -9.66 -1.50 7.63
CA GLY A 156 -10.42 -0.79 6.59
C GLY A 156 -10.12 -1.34 5.19
N LEU A 157 -8.84 -1.59 4.86
CA LEU A 157 -8.46 -2.21 3.58
C LEU A 157 -8.99 -3.64 3.42
N ARG A 158 -9.08 -4.40 4.53
CA ARG A 158 -9.69 -5.74 4.50
C ARG A 158 -11.17 -5.65 4.15
N GLN A 159 -11.84 -4.61 4.62
CA GLN A 159 -13.24 -4.35 4.33
C GLN A 159 -13.44 -3.87 2.89
N VAL A 160 -12.60 -2.93 2.41
CA VAL A 160 -12.54 -2.52 0.98
C VAL A 160 -12.41 -3.75 0.06
N ARG A 161 -11.54 -4.71 0.40
CA ARG A 161 -11.42 -5.96 -0.38
C ARG A 161 -12.70 -6.78 -0.41
N LYS A 162 -13.41 -6.91 0.71
CA LYS A 162 -14.67 -7.67 0.75
C LYS A 162 -15.71 -7.02 -0.15
N GLU A 163 -15.81 -5.69 -0.14
CA GLU A 163 -16.71 -4.97 -1.03
C GLU A 163 -16.30 -5.13 -2.49
N TRP A 164 -15.00 -5.06 -2.81
CA TRP A 164 -14.51 -5.35 -4.15
C TRP A 164 -14.89 -6.75 -4.64
N GLN A 165 -14.80 -7.78 -3.79
CA GLN A 165 -15.18 -9.15 -4.14
C GLN A 165 -16.70 -9.34 -4.33
N ARG A 166 -17.53 -8.44 -3.80
CA ARG A 166 -18.99 -8.46 -3.94
C ARG A 166 -19.47 -7.80 -5.23
N LEU A 167 -18.63 -7.01 -5.88
CA LEU A 167 -18.99 -6.37 -7.13
C LEU A 167 -19.22 -7.44 -8.21
N PRO A 168 -20.34 -7.38 -8.95
CA PRO A 168 -20.61 -8.29 -10.06
C PRO A 168 -19.45 -8.27 -11.06
N ALA A 169 -19.12 -9.43 -11.64
CA ALA A 169 -18.12 -9.57 -12.71
C ALA A 169 -18.54 -8.86 -14.04
N GLU A 170 -19.51 -7.95 -13.99
CA GLU A 170 -20.06 -7.21 -15.14
C GLU A 170 -19.05 -6.22 -15.73
N TRP A 171 -17.87 -6.04 -15.11
CA TRP A 171 -16.75 -5.28 -15.67
C TRP A 171 -15.73 -6.17 -16.39
N SER A 172 -16.04 -7.46 -16.58
CA SER A 172 -15.17 -8.43 -17.27
C SER A 172 -15.70 -8.90 -18.63
N ALA A 173 -16.87 -8.43 -19.08
CA ALA A 173 -17.60 -9.06 -20.20
C ALA A 173 -18.16 -8.10 -21.28
N GLU A 174 -17.56 -6.94 -21.50
CA GLU A 174 -17.80 -6.16 -22.73
C GLU A 174 -16.48 -5.76 -23.39
N GLN A 175 -15.82 -6.76 -23.99
CA GLN A 175 -14.82 -6.61 -25.05
C GLN A 175 -14.61 -7.98 -25.70
N ASN A 176 -15.59 -8.39 -26.49
CA ASN A 176 -15.38 -9.37 -27.57
C ASN A 176 -15.79 -8.70 -28.88
#